data_AF-A0A7C5AI75-F1
#
_entry.id   AF-A0A7C5AI75-F1
#
_cell.length_a   1.000
_cell.length_b   1.000
_cell.length_c   1.000
_cell.angle_alpha   90.00
_cell.angle_beta   90.00
_cell.angle_gamma   90.00
#
_symmetry.space_group_name_H-M   'P 1'
#
loop_
_entity.id
_entity.type
_entity.pdbx_description
1 polymer ?
#
loop_
_entity_poly.entity_id
_entity_poly.type
_entity_poly.pdbx_seq_one_letter_code
_entity_poly.pdbx_strand_id
1 'polypeptide(L)'
;MSKPEAGTGSAASRMGGRRLLHLLASAALATISACGFVLLTPSALSADWSEACPAAVAASVSRIGIQTHLSNLFAHDEMCRGFSDGNPLRWPTNQHDAARDYITAVLLSNASFNVHTQVFWFNRTYSPYTYTYTNACNVIAFKPGTDPSAGFYIVGAHYDSVDTGHGHLVNSPGADDNGSGVAGLLELSRALDAFSFRSSIALVAFDAEEKGLYGSIAFVNAFTTAVSNEICTSVSNMWRGNIRGMISMDMIGYNPGGSNWARVYGGSSTPSPVKTNLAAAAARYGGIQAFDSGQNNASDHGPFYTTTPSVDSCVFIEYHHSSATNIYYHTVSDSLDRVGYIDHEFAARMTASVAGYLAEQAQVVPTVTVDAQDAVASEFSGDTASFAFSRNSTNGDLAVSYAVGGTATPDGDYSSLPGVVVISNGASNAFVAVVPLRDSSPEGDETVSVAVNPQPSYGVGAHATANAAIKDVPFDAWRHAHFTAEELTNSSASGDFADPDRDGAPNLLEYAAGSDPRSPAAVPILRPALISMWTGPAFVVYYSRRCGLADAALHLQTCGNLPEGIWTDASGFVEQTSVESNETYETIRAGFLDPLDDAPRLFVRLHAIRP
;
A
#
# COMPACT_ATOMS: atom_id res chain seq x y z
N MET A 1 -61.23 -42.53 -40.73
CA MET A 1 -60.57 -43.74 -40.17
C MET A 1 -59.21 -43.82 -40.84
N SER A 2 -58.05 -43.98 -40.21
CA SER A 2 -57.61 -44.20 -38.82
C SER A 2 -56.08 -44.28 -38.89
N LYS A 3 -55.38 -43.52 -38.02
CA LYS A 3 -53.97 -43.59 -37.57
C LYS A 3 -52.80 -43.62 -38.59
N PRO A 4 -51.71 -42.89 -38.32
CA PRO A 4 -50.38 -43.18 -38.87
C PRO A 4 -49.37 -43.64 -37.80
N GLU A 5 -48.41 -44.43 -38.25
CA GLU A 5 -47.19 -44.86 -37.54
C GLU A 5 -45.93 -44.25 -38.18
N ALA A 6 -44.88 -44.25 -37.36
CA ALA A 6 -43.45 -44.38 -37.67
C ALA A 6 -42.70 -43.19 -38.29
N GLY A 7 -41.63 -42.79 -37.60
CA GLY A 7 -40.60 -41.88 -38.08
C GLY A 7 -39.35 -42.60 -38.58
N THR A 8 -38.35 -41.81 -38.98
CA THR A 8 -36.92 -42.16 -39.03
C THR A 8 -36.11 -40.85 -39.06
N GLY A 9 -34.99 -40.81 -38.34
CA GLY A 9 -34.10 -39.65 -38.25
C GLY A 9 -32.93 -39.67 -39.23
N SER A 10 -31.91 -38.88 -38.85
CA SER A 10 -30.55 -38.72 -39.41
C SER A 10 -30.36 -37.68 -40.52
N ALA A 11 -29.67 -36.57 -40.19
CA ALA A 11 -28.37 -36.23 -40.77
C ALA A 11 -27.76 -34.98 -40.09
N ALA A 12 -26.48 -35.06 -39.78
CA ALA A 12 -25.65 -33.98 -39.26
C ALA A 12 -24.98 -33.18 -40.39
N SER A 13 -24.77 -31.87 -40.22
CA SER A 13 -23.60 -31.18 -40.79
C SER A 13 -23.28 -29.89 -40.04
N ARG A 14 -22.01 -29.76 -39.64
CA ARG A 14 -21.36 -28.56 -39.10
C ARG A 14 -21.14 -27.48 -40.18
N MET A 15 -20.82 -26.29 -39.66
CA MET A 15 -20.09 -25.15 -40.23
C MET A 15 -20.91 -23.99 -40.80
N GLY A 16 -20.68 -22.80 -40.24
CA GLY A 16 -21.12 -21.54 -40.84
C GLY A 16 -20.95 -20.29 -39.96
N GLY A 17 -19.72 -19.80 -39.85
CA GLY A 17 -19.34 -18.38 -39.91
C GLY A 17 -20.21 -17.25 -39.30
N ARG A 18 -19.58 -16.56 -38.34
CA ARG A 18 -19.72 -15.15 -37.92
C ARG A 18 -20.40 -14.18 -38.91
N ARG A 19 -21.24 -13.27 -38.37
CA ARG A 19 -21.12 -11.79 -38.55
C ARG A 19 -22.03 -11.00 -37.59
N LEU A 20 -21.45 -9.95 -37.00
CA LEU A 20 -22.04 -8.88 -36.19
C LEU A 20 -23.11 -8.08 -36.97
N LEU A 21 -24.14 -7.53 -36.29
CA LEU A 21 -24.20 -6.12 -35.84
C LEU A 21 -25.60 -5.74 -35.28
N HIS A 22 -25.59 -5.12 -34.09
CA HIS A 22 -26.42 -3.99 -33.58
C HIS A 22 -27.96 -3.97 -33.72
N LEU A 23 -28.70 -3.80 -32.60
CA LEU A 23 -29.25 -2.50 -32.12
C LEU A 23 -30.24 -2.68 -30.92
N LEU A 24 -30.00 -1.90 -29.86
CA LEU A 24 -30.94 -1.22 -28.92
C LEU A 24 -32.11 -1.94 -28.19
N ALA A 25 -31.91 -2.05 -26.87
CA ALA A 25 -32.78 -1.62 -25.75
C ALA A 25 -34.31 -1.63 -25.86
N SER A 26 -34.96 -2.35 -24.93
CA SER A 26 -36.10 -1.84 -24.13
C SER A 26 -36.33 -2.73 -22.90
N ALA A 27 -36.44 -2.08 -21.75
CA ALA A 27 -36.65 -2.65 -20.43
C ALA A 27 -38.13 -2.98 -20.17
N ALA A 28 -38.39 -3.98 -19.31
CA ALA A 28 -39.61 -4.04 -18.50
C ALA A 28 -39.33 -4.74 -17.17
N LEU A 29 -39.57 -3.97 -16.10
CA LEU A 29 -39.48 -4.25 -14.68
C LEU A 29 -40.19 -5.54 -14.23
N ALA A 30 -39.59 -6.21 -13.24
CA ALA A 30 -40.34 -6.76 -12.11
C ALA A 30 -39.55 -6.51 -10.81
N THR A 31 -40.11 -5.65 -9.97
CA THR A 31 -39.70 -5.34 -8.60
C THR A 31 -40.23 -6.38 -7.60
N ILE A 32 -39.45 -6.61 -6.53
CA ILE A 32 -39.76 -7.03 -5.14
C ILE A 32 -38.56 -7.86 -4.65
N SER A 33 -37.94 -7.70 -3.48
CA SER A 33 -37.80 -6.65 -2.46
C SER A 33 -36.80 -7.20 -1.43
N ALA A 34 -35.91 -6.33 -0.94
CA ALA A 34 -35.19 -6.39 0.34
C ALA A 34 -34.20 -7.54 0.62
N CYS A 35 -32.91 -7.28 0.36
CA CYS A 35 -31.85 -7.27 1.37
C CYS A 35 -30.56 -6.67 0.73
N GLY A 36 -29.92 -5.74 1.44
CA GLY A 36 -29.00 -4.73 0.89
C GLY A 36 -27.75 -5.29 0.19
N PHE A 37 -27.54 -4.79 -1.03
CA PHE A 37 -26.27 -4.87 -1.77
C PHE A 37 -25.61 -3.50 -1.75
N VAL A 38 -24.34 -3.45 -1.36
CA VAL A 38 -23.45 -2.30 -1.54
C VAL A 38 -23.10 -2.21 -3.04
N LEU A 39 -23.36 -1.06 -3.66
CA LEU A 39 -22.97 -0.74 -5.02
C LEU A 39 -21.48 -0.36 -5.04
N LEU A 40 -20.66 -1.16 -5.73
CA LEU A 40 -19.30 -0.78 -6.12
C LEU A 40 -19.36 0.03 -7.42
N THR A 41 -18.91 1.28 -7.37
CA THR A 41 -18.56 2.07 -8.56
C THR A 41 -17.06 1.95 -8.83
N PRO A 42 -16.60 1.78 -10.08
CA PRO A 42 -15.18 1.77 -10.38
C PRO A 42 -14.70 3.17 -10.78
N SER A 43 -13.79 3.75 -9.99
CA SER A 43 -12.92 4.83 -10.46
C SER A 43 -11.64 4.88 -9.64
N ALA A 44 -10.56 4.45 -10.29
CA ALA A 44 -9.13 4.75 -10.10
C ALA A 44 -8.49 4.63 -8.70
N LEU A 45 -7.49 3.74 -8.63
CA LEU A 45 -6.48 3.53 -7.57
C LEU A 45 -7.00 2.97 -6.25
N SER A 46 -7.01 1.64 -6.14
CA SER A 46 -6.76 1.02 -4.83
C SER A 46 -5.97 -0.26 -5.02
N ALA A 47 -4.70 -0.22 -4.64
CA ALA A 47 -4.01 -1.41 -4.13
C ALA A 47 -4.85 -2.04 -2.99
N ASP A 48 -4.52 -3.24 -2.58
CA ASP A 48 -5.17 -3.98 -1.50
C ASP A 48 -5.30 -3.17 -0.18
N TRP A 49 -6.48 -2.61 0.10
CA TRP A 49 -6.79 -1.93 1.36
C TRP A 49 -7.77 -2.77 2.18
N SER A 50 -7.26 -3.80 2.86
CA SER A 50 -8.05 -4.64 3.77
C SER A 50 -8.23 -3.97 5.13
N GLU A 51 -9.39 -4.15 5.78
CA GLU A 51 -9.65 -3.59 7.11
C GLU A 51 -8.70 -4.20 8.16
N ALA A 52 -7.88 -3.38 8.84
CA ALA A 52 -6.94 -3.89 9.84
C ALA A 52 -7.65 -4.24 11.16
N CYS A 53 -8.22 -5.45 11.25
CA CYS A 53 -8.74 -6.03 12.48
C CYS A 53 -8.56 -7.56 12.51
N PRO A 54 -8.51 -8.20 13.70
CA PRO A 54 -8.29 -9.64 13.79
C PRO A 54 -9.30 -10.51 13.04
N ALA A 55 -10.58 -10.09 13.02
CA ALA A 55 -11.62 -10.79 12.29
C ALA A 55 -11.40 -10.75 10.78
N ALA A 56 -10.93 -9.63 10.23
CA ALA A 56 -10.63 -9.51 8.80
C ALA A 56 -9.45 -10.41 8.40
N VAL A 57 -8.37 -10.43 9.20
CA VAL A 57 -7.21 -11.32 8.96
C VAL A 57 -7.64 -12.80 8.94
N ALA A 58 -8.46 -13.21 9.92
CA ALA A 58 -8.97 -14.58 9.96
C ALA A 58 -9.90 -14.90 8.79
N ALA A 59 -10.80 -13.97 8.43
CA ALA A 59 -11.73 -14.12 7.32
C ALA A 59 -11.04 -14.10 5.94
N SER A 60 -9.81 -13.60 5.85
CA SER A 60 -9.03 -13.65 4.63
C SER A 60 -8.60 -15.07 4.26
N VAL A 61 -8.61 -16.05 5.17
CA VAL A 61 -8.23 -17.44 4.88
C VAL A 61 -9.23 -18.10 3.93
N SER A 62 -8.73 -18.70 2.85
CA SER A 62 -9.48 -19.28 1.75
C SER A 62 -9.41 -20.80 1.73
N ARG A 63 -10.58 -21.45 1.85
CA ARG A 63 -10.74 -22.89 1.60
C ARG A 63 -10.20 -23.32 0.23
N ILE A 64 -10.44 -22.51 -0.80
CA ILE A 64 -9.97 -22.82 -2.17
C ILE A 64 -8.44 -22.74 -2.22
N GLY A 65 -7.82 -21.81 -1.48
CA GLY A 65 -6.37 -21.73 -1.31
C GLY A 65 -5.81 -23.01 -0.70
N ILE A 66 -6.37 -23.46 0.43
CA ILE A 66 -5.98 -24.73 1.09
C ILE A 66 -6.06 -25.92 0.10
N GLN A 67 -7.19 -26.08 -0.58
CA GLN A 67 -7.39 -27.16 -1.54
C GLN A 67 -6.39 -27.10 -2.70
N THR A 68 -6.07 -25.90 -3.16
CA THR A 68 -5.12 -25.67 -4.27
C THR A 68 -3.70 -26.02 -3.84
N HIS A 69 -3.27 -25.58 -2.65
CA HIS A 69 -1.96 -25.89 -2.11
C HIS A 69 -1.77 -27.39 -1.88
N LEU A 70 -2.75 -28.06 -1.29
CA LEU A 70 -2.77 -29.52 -1.20
C LEU A 70 -2.68 -30.16 -2.57
N SER A 71 -3.50 -29.78 -3.55
CA SER A 71 -3.44 -30.41 -4.87
C SER A 71 -2.06 -30.27 -5.54
N ASN A 72 -1.38 -29.13 -5.36
CA ASN A 72 -0.06 -28.88 -5.94
C ASN A 72 1.07 -29.62 -5.22
N LEU A 73 1.01 -29.73 -3.88
CA LEU A 73 1.96 -30.54 -3.10
C LEU A 73 1.91 -32.02 -3.50
N PHE A 74 0.78 -32.48 -4.06
CA PHE A 74 0.49 -33.86 -4.42
C PHE A 74 0.49 -34.11 -5.94
N ALA A 75 0.83 -33.12 -6.76
CA ALA A 75 0.73 -33.19 -8.22
C ALA A 75 1.75 -34.16 -8.88
N HIS A 76 2.66 -34.75 -8.10
CA HIS A 76 3.70 -35.66 -8.57
C HIS A 76 3.53 -37.05 -7.94
N ASP A 77 3.09 -38.02 -8.76
CA ASP A 77 3.11 -39.49 -8.60
C ASP A 77 2.67 -40.15 -7.26
N GLU A 78 2.04 -39.42 -6.32
CA GLU A 78 1.51 -39.94 -5.04
C GLU A 78 2.54 -40.75 -4.23
N MET A 79 3.82 -40.37 -4.27
CA MET A 79 4.83 -41.02 -3.43
C MET A 79 5.03 -40.25 -2.13
N CYS A 80 5.76 -40.87 -1.20
CA CYS A 80 6.19 -40.17 0.00
C CYS A 80 7.21 -39.09 -0.37
N ARG A 81 7.09 -37.93 0.27
CA ARG A 81 8.11 -36.87 0.36
C ARG A 81 9.22 -37.29 1.33
N GLY A 82 9.84 -38.43 1.07
CA GLY A 82 10.92 -38.99 1.87
C GLY A 82 12.32 -38.51 1.44
N PHE A 83 13.33 -38.85 2.25
CA PHE A 83 14.73 -38.50 2.00
C PHE A 83 15.51 -39.66 1.36
N SER A 84 16.35 -39.36 0.36
CA SER A 84 17.37 -40.29 -0.12
C SER A 84 18.52 -40.36 0.87
N ASP A 85 18.84 -41.58 1.31
CA ASP A 85 20.01 -41.93 2.11
C ASP A 85 21.10 -42.62 1.25
N GLY A 86 20.99 -42.51 -0.09
CA GLY A 86 21.85 -43.23 -1.04
C GLY A 86 21.53 -44.73 -1.18
N ASN A 87 20.48 -45.24 -0.53
CA ASN A 87 20.01 -46.61 -0.68
C ASN A 87 19.06 -46.74 -1.89
N PRO A 88 19.38 -47.55 -2.91
CA PRO A 88 18.51 -47.74 -4.09
C PRO A 88 17.18 -48.47 -3.78
N LEU A 89 16.98 -48.93 -2.54
CA LEU A 89 15.73 -49.54 -2.07
C LEU A 89 14.76 -48.55 -1.39
N ARG A 90 15.13 -47.27 -1.22
CA ARG A 90 14.25 -46.22 -0.69
C ARG A 90 13.79 -45.26 -1.78
N TRP A 91 12.64 -44.62 -1.56
CA TRP A 91 11.93 -43.79 -2.55
C TRP A 91 12.75 -42.55 -2.99
N PRO A 92 12.63 -42.12 -4.26
CA PRO A 92 13.42 -41.01 -4.82
C PRO A 92 13.14 -39.64 -4.18
N THR A 93 14.14 -38.76 -4.12
CA THR A 93 14.04 -37.39 -3.54
C THR A 93 13.26 -36.39 -4.37
N ASN A 94 12.86 -36.75 -5.58
CA ASN A 94 12.25 -35.84 -6.53
C ASN A 94 10.98 -35.18 -5.96
N GLN A 95 10.17 -35.89 -5.19
CA GLN A 95 8.94 -35.32 -4.60
C GLN A 95 9.21 -34.44 -3.40
N HIS A 96 10.17 -34.82 -2.55
CA HIS A 96 10.63 -33.97 -1.46
C HIS A 96 11.19 -32.63 -1.97
N ASP A 97 12.08 -32.68 -2.96
CA ASP A 97 12.67 -31.48 -3.55
C ASP A 97 11.63 -30.63 -4.29
N ALA A 98 10.70 -31.26 -5.03
CA ALA A 98 9.61 -30.55 -5.70
C ALA A 98 8.66 -29.85 -4.71
N ALA A 99 8.37 -30.48 -3.56
CA ALA A 99 7.57 -29.86 -2.50
C ALA A 99 8.28 -28.63 -1.92
N ARG A 100 9.58 -28.74 -1.58
CA ARG A 100 10.39 -27.61 -1.11
C ARG A 100 10.40 -26.46 -2.12
N ASP A 101 10.59 -26.77 -3.40
CA ASP A 101 10.66 -25.77 -4.47
C ASP A 101 9.30 -25.09 -4.67
N TYR A 102 8.19 -25.83 -4.60
CA TYR A 102 6.83 -25.29 -4.63
C TYR A 102 6.55 -24.37 -3.43
N ILE A 103 6.87 -24.82 -2.22
CA ILE A 103 6.70 -24.04 -0.98
C ILE A 103 7.49 -22.73 -1.10
N THR A 104 8.76 -22.81 -1.51
CA THR A 104 9.63 -21.63 -1.68
C THR A 104 9.04 -20.66 -2.71
N ALA A 105 8.55 -21.15 -3.85
CA ALA A 105 7.95 -20.32 -4.88
C ALA A 105 6.68 -19.61 -4.42
N VAL A 106 5.79 -20.29 -3.69
CA VAL A 106 4.58 -19.68 -3.12
C VAL A 106 4.95 -18.62 -2.08
N LEU A 107 5.86 -18.92 -1.15
CA LEU A 107 6.27 -17.96 -0.14
C LEU A 107 6.91 -16.70 -0.75
N LEU A 108 7.74 -16.85 -1.79
CA LEU A 108 8.36 -15.74 -2.54
C LEU A 108 7.35 -14.88 -3.31
N SER A 109 6.16 -15.38 -3.59
CA SER A 109 5.13 -14.63 -4.30
C SER A 109 4.43 -13.58 -3.43
N ASN A 110 4.61 -13.63 -2.10
CA ASN A 110 4.04 -12.68 -1.14
C ASN A 110 5.06 -11.59 -0.83
N ALA A 111 4.76 -10.35 -1.22
CA ALA A 111 5.74 -9.26 -1.25
C ALA A 111 6.22 -8.80 0.14
N SER A 112 5.44 -9.06 1.19
CA SER A 112 5.78 -8.65 2.56
C SER A 112 6.67 -9.64 3.32
N PHE A 113 7.04 -10.76 2.71
CA PHE A 113 7.89 -11.79 3.31
C PHE A 113 9.30 -11.80 2.71
N ASN A 114 10.30 -11.88 3.57
CA ASN A 114 11.67 -12.22 3.21
C ASN A 114 11.86 -13.73 3.36
N VAL A 115 12.13 -14.43 2.25
CA VAL A 115 12.21 -15.90 2.23
C VAL A 115 13.67 -16.38 2.23
N HIS A 116 13.96 -17.35 3.09
CA HIS A 116 15.28 -17.95 3.29
C HIS A 116 15.18 -19.47 3.34
N THR A 117 16.24 -20.14 2.90
CA THR A 117 16.40 -21.59 3.06
C THR A 117 17.51 -21.89 4.05
N GLN A 118 17.28 -22.81 4.99
CA GLN A 118 18.28 -23.28 5.94
C GLN A 118 18.65 -24.72 5.61
N VAL A 119 19.77 -24.91 4.90
CA VAL A 119 20.31 -26.25 4.62
C VAL A 119 21.02 -26.80 5.85
N PHE A 120 20.77 -28.07 6.17
CA PHE A 120 21.42 -28.78 7.26
C PHE A 120 21.62 -30.25 6.92
N TRP A 121 22.43 -30.94 7.74
CA TRP A 121 22.70 -32.36 7.62
C TRP A 121 22.57 -33.03 8.98
N PHE A 122 22.23 -34.32 8.98
CA PHE A 122 22.09 -35.10 10.20
C PHE A 122 22.43 -36.58 10.00
N ASN A 123 22.75 -37.25 11.10
CA ASN A 123 22.96 -38.69 11.14
C ASN A 123 21.81 -39.36 11.90
N ARG A 124 21.19 -40.38 11.31
CA ARG A 124 20.20 -41.24 11.97
C ARG A 124 20.68 -42.68 11.99
N THR A 125 20.68 -43.28 13.18
CA THR A 125 21.12 -44.67 13.38
C THR A 125 19.91 -45.60 13.47
N TYR A 126 19.79 -46.53 12.54
CA TYR A 126 18.92 -47.70 12.65
C TYR A 126 19.83 -48.92 12.79
N SER A 127 20.00 -49.39 14.02
CA SER A 127 20.97 -50.45 14.34
C SER A 127 20.90 -51.63 13.34
N PRO A 128 22.03 -52.04 12.74
CA PRO A 128 23.41 -51.61 13.00
C PRO A 128 23.93 -50.45 12.12
N TYR A 129 23.10 -49.85 11.28
CA TYR A 129 23.50 -48.88 10.27
C TYR A 129 23.28 -47.42 10.70
N THR A 130 24.21 -46.54 10.34
CA THR A 130 24.06 -45.09 10.44
C THR A 130 23.94 -44.50 9.05
N TYR A 131 22.89 -43.71 8.82
CA TYR A 131 22.64 -43.02 7.57
C TYR A 131 22.91 -41.53 7.75
N THR A 132 23.59 -40.93 6.79
CA THR A 132 23.87 -39.50 6.75
C THR A 132 22.99 -38.86 5.69
N TYR A 133 22.20 -37.88 6.11
CA TYR A 133 21.33 -37.09 5.26
C TYR A 133 21.96 -35.72 5.06
N THR A 134 22.22 -35.33 3.81
CA THR A 134 23.01 -34.13 3.48
C THR A 134 22.24 -33.05 2.73
N ASN A 135 20.99 -33.31 2.37
CA ASN A 135 20.15 -32.44 1.53
C ASN A 135 18.88 -31.92 2.24
N ALA A 136 18.85 -31.95 3.58
CA ALA A 136 17.71 -31.45 4.35
C ALA A 136 17.71 -29.92 4.40
N CYS A 137 16.51 -29.32 4.34
CA CYS A 137 16.37 -27.88 4.15
C CYS A 137 15.06 -27.31 4.70
N ASN A 138 15.12 -26.51 5.76
CA ASN A 138 13.93 -25.74 6.17
C ASN A 138 13.71 -24.56 5.20
N VAL A 139 12.45 -24.21 4.95
CA VAL A 139 12.07 -22.97 4.24
C VAL A 139 11.44 -22.00 5.22
N ILE A 140 11.95 -20.77 5.28
CA ILE A 140 11.61 -19.78 6.30
C ILE A 140 11.13 -18.51 5.59
N ALA A 141 9.89 -18.09 5.82
CA ALA A 141 9.37 -16.81 5.37
C ALA A 141 9.20 -15.86 6.55
N PHE A 142 9.93 -14.74 6.54
CA PHE A 142 9.91 -13.74 7.60
C PHE A 142 9.19 -12.47 7.18
N LYS A 143 8.11 -12.14 7.89
CA LYS A 143 7.39 -10.87 7.77
C LYS A 143 7.82 -9.92 8.90
N PRO A 144 8.53 -8.83 8.59
CA PRO A 144 8.90 -7.83 9.58
C PRO A 144 7.67 -7.15 10.20
N GLY A 145 7.69 -6.94 11.51
CA GLY A 145 6.72 -6.11 12.22
C GLY A 145 7.10 -4.63 12.22
N THR A 146 6.17 -3.76 12.61
CA THR A 146 6.40 -2.31 12.73
C THR A 146 7.25 -1.93 13.94
N ASP A 147 7.37 -2.81 14.92
CA ASP A 147 8.18 -2.61 16.13
C ASP A 147 9.24 -3.70 16.30
N PRO A 148 10.53 -3.42 15.99
CA PRO A 148 11.62 -4.38 16.15
C PRO A 148 11.79 -4.90 17.59
N SER A 149 11.30 -4.18 18.60
CA SER A 149 11.39 -4.57 20.01
C SER A 149 10.25 -5.50 20.46
N ALA A 150 9.17 -5.59 19.69
CA ALA A 150 7.99 -6.39 20.05
C ALA A 150 8.24 -7.90 19.99
N GLY A 151 9.36 -8.33 19.40
CA GLY A 151 9.67 -9.74 19.17
C GLY A 151 8.83 -10.35 18.06
N PHE A 152 8.81 -11.67 17.98
CA PHE A 152 8.17 -12.35 16.86
C PHE A 152 7.51 -13.67 17.25
N TYR A 153 6.51 -14.04 16.46
CA TYR A 153 5.78 -15.31 16.58
C TYR A 153 6.15 -16.23 15.43
N ILE A 154 6.14 -17.54 15.70
CA ILE A 154 6.45 -18.56 14.71
C ILE A 154 5.22 -19.43 14.49
N VAL A 155 4.92 -19.71 13.23
CA VAL A 155 4.06 -20.82 12.84
C VAL A 155 4.87 -21.75 11.97
N GLY A 156 4.80 -23.06 12.21
CA GLY A 156 5.47 -24.03 11.37
C GLY A 156 4.61 -25.24 11.04
N ALA A 157 5.03 -25.96 10.01
CA ALA A 157 4.48 -27.25 9.60
C ALA A 157 5.60 -28.02 8.92
N HIS A 158 5.69 -29.33 9.09
CA HIS A 158 6.69 -30.12 8.38
C HIS A 158 6.19 -30.53 7.00
N TYR A 159 7.08 -30.55 6.02
CA TYR A 159 6.73 -30.90 4.64
C TYR A 159 7.23 -32.27 4.21
N ASP A 160 8.09 -32.92 4.99
CA ASP A 160 8.44 -34.31 4.78
C ASP A 160 7.27 -35.26 5.13
N SER A 161 7.38 -36.51 4.71
CA SER A 161 6.40 -37.55 5.04
C SER A 161 7.10 -38.86 5.39
N VAL A 162 6.41 -39.74 6.10
CA VAL A 162 6.90 -41.07 6.47
C VAL A 162 7.31 -41.93 5.27
N ASP A 163 8.54 -42.43 5.29
CA ASP A 163 9.04 -43.51 4.41
C ASP A 163 9.15 -44.87 5.13
N THR A 164 9.00 -44.89 6.46
CA THR A 164 8.99 -46.08 7.31
C THR A 164 7.90 -45.98 8.38
N GLY A 165 6.71 -46.52 8.11
CA GLY A 165 5.57 -46.53 9.04
C GLY A 165 5.38 -47.90 9.72
N HIS A 166 5.04 -47.92 11.00
CA HIS A 166 4.63 -49.13 11.74
C HIS A 166 5.59 -50.33 11.66
N GLY A 167 6.90 -50.07 11.53
CA GLY A 167 7.94 -51.11 11.46
C GLY A 167 8.22 -51.65 10.05
N HIS A 168 7.65 -51.06 9.00
CA HIS A 168 7.86 -51.46 7.60
C HIS A 168 8.10 -50.24 6.70
N LEU A 169 8.68 -50.46 5.51
CA LEU A 169 8.75 -49.42 4.47
C LEU A 169 7.32 -49.14 3.98
N VAL A 170 6.93 -47.86 3.99
CA VAL A 170 5.60 -47.43 3.57
C VAL A 170 5.75 -46.24 2.64
N ASN A 171 4.99 -46.24 1.54
CA ASN A 171 4.84 -45.07 0.67
C ASN A 171 3.71 -44.20 1.21
N SER A 172 3.94 -43.40 2.26
CA SER A 172 2.90 -42.53 2.83
C SER A 172 2.89 -41.18 2.08
N PRO A 173 1.86 -40.87 1.28
CA PRO A 173 1.84 -39.61 0.51
C PRO A 173 1.74 -38.37 1.41
N GLY A 174 1.24 -38.51 2.64
CA GLY A 174 1.30 -37.48 3.66
C GLY A 174 0.24 -36.38 3.50
N ALA A 175 -0.96 -36.71 3.02
CA ALA A 175 -2.04 -35.74 2.70
C ALA A 175 -2.47 -34.94 3.92
N ASP A 176 -2.70 -35.63 5.02
CA ASP A 176 -2.97 -35.00 6.29
C ASP A 176 -1.67 -34.75 7.05
N ASP A 177 -0.74 -35.71 7.00
CA ASP A 177 0.52 -35.74 7.75
C ASP A 177 1.77 -35.55 6.85
N ASN A 178 2.25 -34.33 6.63
CA ASN A 178 1.66 -33.06 7.10
C ASN A 178 1.39 -32.08 5.97
N GLY A 179 0.91 -32.60 4.84
CA GLY A 179 0.48 -31.79 3.70
C GLY A 179 -0.60 -30.78 4.06
N SER A 180 -1.51 -31.13 4.97
CA SER A 180 -2.58 -30.25 5.45
C SER A 180 -2.02 -29.04 6.22
N GLY A 181 -1.04 -29.24 7.11
CA GLY A 181 -0.37 -28.17 7.85
C GLY A 181 0.41 -27.25 6.92
N VAL A 182 1.14 -27.80 5.94
CA VAL A 182 1.86 -27.00 4.93
C VAL A 182 0.89 -26.17 4.09
N ALA A 183 -0.23 -26.75 3.65
CA ALA A 183 -1.23 -25.98 2.92
C ALA A 183 -1.81 -24.83 3.76
N GLY A 184 -2.04 -25.06 5.05
CA GLY A 184 -2.38 -24.03 6.01
C GLY A 184 -1.30 -22.94 6.14
N LEU A 185 -0.04 -23.32 6.21
CA LEU A 185 1.11 -22.40 6.28
C LEU A 185 1.20 -21.51 5.03
N LEU A 186 1.00 -22.10 3.84
CA LEU A 186 1.02 -21.37 2.57
C LEU A 186 -0.18 -20.41 2.46
N GLU A 187 -1.37 -20.84 2.87
CA GLU A 187 -2.55 -19.96 2.89
C GLU A 187 -2.42 -18.84 3.93
N LEU A 188 -1.78 -19.08 5.09
CA LEU A 188 -1.41 -18.04 6.04
C LEU A 188 -0.50 -16.99 5.41
N SER A 189 0.50 -17.38 4.61
CA SER A 189 1.38 -16.42 3.95
C SER A 189 0.60 -15.43 3.10
N ARG A 190 -0.36 -15.93 2.31
CA ARG A 190 -1.24 -15.10 1.47
C ARG A 190 -2.19 -14.24 2.30
N ALA A 191 -2.81 -14.81 3.33
CA ALA A 191 -3.76 -14.08 4.19
C ALA A 191 -3.08 -12.96 4.99
N LEU A 192 -1.83 -13.15 5.42
CA LEU A 192 -1.07 -12.17 6.21
C LEU A 192 -0.40 -11.09 5.35
N ASP A 193 -0.21 -11.32 4.04
CA ASP A 193 0.53 -10.41 3.15
C ASP A 193 -0.07 -8.99 3.12
N ALA A 194 -1.40 -8.92 3.09
CA ALA A 194 -2.18 -7.68 3.01
C ALA A 194 -2.24 -6.86 4.31
N PHE A 195 -1.64 -7.34 5.41
CA PHE A 195 -1.76 -6.72 6.73
C PHE A 195 -0.40 -6.36 7.33
N SER A 196 -0.39 -5.35 8.19
CA SER A 196 0.77 -4.98 9.02
C SER A 196 0.55 -5.46 10.45
N PHE A 197 1.64 -5.86 11.12
CA PHE A 197 1.62 -6.34 12.50
C PHE A 197 2.69 -5.62 13.31
N ARG A 198 2.46 -5.44 14.60
CA ARG A 198 3.45 -4.82 15.49
C ARG A 198 4.64 -5.73 15.72
N SER A 199 4.39 -7.00 16.06
CA SER A 199 5.42 -8.04 16.14
C SER A 199 5.69 -8.63 14.76
N SER A 200 6.92 -9.10 14.54
CA SER A 200 7.24 -9.85 13.33
C SER A 200 6.65 -11.26 13.37
N ILE A 201 6.49 -11.88 12.21
CA ILE A 201 5.95 -13.24 12.07
C ILE A 201 6.91 -14.06 11.22
N ALA A 202 7.18 -15.30 11.61
CA ALA A 202 7.92 -16.26 10.81
C ALA A 202 7.03 -17.47 10.50
N LEU A 203 6.96 -17.82 9.23
CA LEU A 203 6.34 -19.06 8.74
C LEU A 203 7.47 -20.02 8.37
N VAL A 204 7.48 -21.23 8.93
CA VAL A 204 8.58 -22.18 8.74
C VAL A 204 8.05 -23.52 8.26
N ALA A 205 8.40 -23.90 7.03
CA ALA A 205 8.24 -25.26 6.56
C ALA A 205 9.43 -26.07 7.07
N PHE A 206 9.21 -26.89 8.09
CA PHE A 206 10.23 -27.74 8.67
C PHE A 206 10.47 -28.98 7.82
N ASP A 207 11.69 -29.45 7.87
CA ASP A 207 12.12 -30.65 7.18
C ASP A 207 12.54 -31.74 8.16
N ALA A 208 12.43 -33.00 7.78
CA ALA A 208 12.90 -34.15 8.56
C ALA A 208 12.26 -34.27 9.97
N GLU A 209 10.97 -33.93 10.10
CA GLU A 209 10.20 -34.15 11.32
C GLU A 209 10.11 -35.65 11.61
N GLU A 210 9.75 -36.44 10.60
CA GLU A 210 9.50 -37.89 10.70
C GLU A 210 10.77 -38.71 10.97
N LYS A 211 11.90 -38.02 10.82
CA LYS A 211 13.23 -38.54 11.13
C LYS A 211 13.64 -38.31 12.57
N GLY A 212 12.89 -37.52 13.33
CA GLY A 212 13.14 -37.18 14.72
C GLY A 212 13.36 -35.68 14.93
N LEU A 213 12.51 -34.85 14.31
CA LEU A 213 12.45 -33.39 14.51
C LEU A 213 13.72 -32.66 14.07
N TYR A 214 14.47 -33.20 13.09
CA TYR A 214 15.81 -32.68 12.78
C TYR A 214 15.78 -31.25 12.22
N GLY A 215 14.74 -30.88 11.46
CA GLY A 215 14.57 -29.51 10.95
C GLY A 215 14.30 -28.50 12.04
N SER A 216 13.34 -28.75 12.92
CA SER A 216 13.06 -27.86 14.05
C SER A 216 14.23 -27.82 15.06
N ILE A 217 14.96 -28.93 15.28
CA ILE A 217 16.21 -28.94 16.05
C ILE A 217 17.29 -28.07 15.38
N ALA A 218 17.50 -28.21 14.06
CA ALA A 218 18.48 -27.42 13.32
C ALA A 218 18.12 -25.92 13.34
N PHE A 219 16.84 -25.60 13.17
CA PHE A 219 16.30 -24.26 13.29
C PHE A 219 16.64 -23.69 14.66
N VAL A 220 16.17 -24.32 15.74
CA VAL A 220 16.42 -23.93 17.13
C VAL A 220 17.92 -23.76 17.44
N ASN A 221 18.77 -24.69 17.00
CA ASN A 221 20.21 -24.65 17.27
C ASN A 221 20.91 -23.45 16.61
N ALA A 222 20.43 -23.02 15.44
CA ALA A 222 20.94 -21.82 14.79
C ALA A 222 20.63 -20.54 15.60
N PHE A 223 19.62 -20.55 16.48
CA PHE A 223 19.33 -19.43 17.39
C PHE A 223 20.14 -19.49 18.69
N THR A 224 20.46 -20.69 19.20
CA THR A 224 21.16 -20.85 20.48
C THR A 224 22.67 -20.76 20.35
N THR A 225 23.23 -21.15 19.20
CA THR A 225 24.68 -21.18 18.98
C THR A 225 25.14 -19.92 18.23
N ALA A 226 26.17 -19.23 18.74
CA ALA A 226 26.74 -18.02 18.12
C ALA A 226 27.62 -18.38 16.91
N VAL A 227 27.13 -19.23 15.99
CA VAL A 227 27.92 -19.72 14.87
C VAL A 227 27.69 -18.82 13.67
N SER A 228 28.74 -18.11 13.32
CA SER A 228 28.91 -17.25 12.15
C SER A 228 28.89 -18.06 10.85
N ASN A 229 27.72 -18.56 10.44
CA ASN A 229 27.51 -18.95 9.05
C ASN A 229 26.64 -17.88 8.37
N GLU A 230 27.01 -17.51 7.14
CA GLU A 230 26.52 -16.36 6.35
C GLU A 230 25.00 -16.34 6.09
N ILE A 231 24.23 -17.29 6.62
CA ILE A 231 22.77 -17.27 6.58
C ILE A 231 22.29 -16.35 7.70
N CYS A 232 22.43 -15.06 7.39
CA CYS A 232 21.87 -13.90 8.08
C CYS A 232 22.55 -13.48 9.39
N THR A 233 23.58 -12.64 9.29
CA THR A 233 24.07 -11.83 10.44
C THR A 233 23.03 -10.81 10.95
N SER A 234 22.00 -10.49 10.16
CA SER A 234 20.82 -9.71 10.59
C SER A 234 19.75 -10.56 11.30
N VAL A 235 19.46 -11.77 10.79
CA VAL A 235 18.45 -12.72 11.33
C VAL A 235 19.02 -13.64 12.44
N SER A 236 20.33 -13.77 12.61
CA SER A 236 20.87 -14.49 13.78
C SER A 236 20.89 -13.60 15.03
N ASN A 237 21.02 -12.28 14.88
CA ASN A 237 21.08 -11.34 16.01
C ASN A 237 19.70 -10.83 16.47
N MET A 238 18.73 -10.64 15.56
CA MET A 238 17.37 -10.19 15.93
C MET A 238 16.56 -11.24 16.74
N TRP A 239 16.97 -12.51 16.73
CA TRP A 239 16.06 -13.63 17.02
C TRP A 239 16.33 -14.34 18.35
N ARG A 240 17.49 -14.09 18.96
CA ARG A 240 17.93 -14.74 20.21
C ARG A 240 17.16 -14.15 21.40
N GLY A 241 16.28 -14.95 22.02
CA GLY A 241 15.52 -14.57 23.21
C GLY A 241 14.30 -13.68 22.96
N ASN A 242 13.84 -13.56 21.70
CA ASN A 242 12.74 -12.67 21.33
C ASN A 242 11.53 -13.40 20.69
N ILE A 243 11.53 -14.75 20.71
CA ILE A 243 10.38 -15.56 20.29
C ILE A 243 9.30 -15.46 21.37
N ARG A 244 8.13 -14.94 21.00
CA ARG A 244 6.99 -14.74 21.90
C ARG A 244 6.09 -15.96 22.00
N GLY A 245 6.04 -16.76 20.93
CA GLY A 245 5.32 -18.02 20.89
C GLY A 245 5.53 -18.77 19.58
N MET A 246 5.38 -20.09 19.61
CA MET A 246 5.46 -20.94 18.43
C MET A 246 4.25 -21.89 18.35
N ILE A 247 3.65 -22.00 17.17
CA ILE A 247 2.58 -22.96 16.86
C ILE A 247 3.08 -23.90 15.78
N SER A 248 3.10 -25.21 16.05
CA SER A 248 3.19 -26.24 15.02
C SER A 248 1.78 -26.57 14.52
N MET A 249 1.56 -26.51 13.21
CA MET A 249 0.34 -26.99 12.54
C MET A 249 0.65 -28.37 11.97
N ASP A 250 0.02 -29.38 12.55
CA ASP A 250 0.32 -30.78 12.29
C ASP A 250 -0.97 -31.56 12.24
N MET A 251 -1.27 -32.18 11.10
CA MET A 251 -2.56 -32.85 10.80
C MET A 251 -3.77 -31.97 11.14
N ILE A 252 -4.16 -31.11 10.20
CA ILE A 252 -5.29 -30.18 10.36
C ILE A 252 -6.44 -30.49 9.39
N GLY A 253 -6.41 -31.65 8.72
CA GLY A 253 -7.27 -31.98 7.59
C GLY A 253 -8.39 -32.96 7.89
N TYR A 254 -8.28 -33.83 8.90
CA TYR A 254 -9.22 -34.92 9.13
C TYR A 254 -10.24 -34.63 10.25
N ASN A 255 -11.52 -34.59 9.85
CA ASN A 255 -12.64 -34.17 10.68
C ASN A 255 -13.80 -35.19 10.63
N PRO A 256 -13.62 -36.42 11.13
CA PRO A 256 -14.63 -37.45 11.01
C PRO A 256 -15.93 -37.03 11.70
N GLY A 257 -17.04 -37.15 10.98
CA GLY A 257 -18.37 -36.78 11.48
C GLY A 257 -18.60 -35.29 11.69
N GLY A 258 -17.68 -34.41 11.26
CA GLY A 258 -17.82 -32.96 11.39
C GLY A 258 -17.72 -32.47 12.83
N SER A 259 -16.91 -33.13 13.67
CA SER A 259 -16.79 -32.82 15.11
C SER A 259 -16.29 -31.39 15.37
N ASN A 260 -15.48 -30.84 14.46
CA ASN A 260 -14.83 -29.53 14.60
C ASN A 260 -14.05 -29.41 15.92
N TRP A 261 -13.40 -30.51 16.30
CA TRP A 261 -12.60 -30.60 17.51
C TRP A 261 -11.12 -30.62 17.15
N ALA A 262 -10.33 -29.94 17.98
CA ALA A 262 -8.88 -29.91 17.87
C ALA A 262 -8.24 -30.13 19.24
N ARG A 263 -6.98 -30.49 19.27
CA ARG A 263 -6.17 -30.59 20.48
C ARG A 263 -5.03 -29.59 20.40
N VAL A 264 -4.67 -29.07 21.57
CA VAL A 264 -3.50 -28.24 21.76
C VAL A 264 -2.61 -28.94 22.77
N TYR A 265 -1.44 -29.39 22.34
CA TYR A 265 -0.42 -29.93 23.24
C TYR A 265 0.74 -28.97 23.36
N GLY A 266 1.17 -28.68 24.58
CA GLY A 266 2.31 -27.80 24.83
C GLY A 266 3.57 -28.55 25.20
N GLY A 267 4.63 -27.79 25.37
CA GLY A 267 5.89 -28.22 25.98
C GLY A 267 5.76 -28.76 27.41
N SER A 268 4.74 -28.29 28.14
CA SER A 268 4.42 -28.67 29.52
C SER A 268 2.93 -28.96 29.70
N SER A 269 2.59 -29.70 30.76
CA SER A 269 1.20 -30.00 31.09
C SER A 269 0.45 -28.80 31.67
N THR A 270 1.18 -27.79 32.15
CA THR A 270 0.61 -26.54 32.66
C THR A 270 0.03 -25.72 31.50
N PRO A 271 -1.14 -25.08 31.65
CA PRO A 271 -1.64 -24.10 30.69
C PRO A 271 -0.60 -22.99 30.45
N SER A 272 -0.51 -22.52 29.20
CA SER A 272 0.38 -21.43 28.82
C SER A 272 -0.38 -20.39 27.98
N PRO A 273 0.15 -19.15 27.87
CA PRO A 273 -0.43 -18.12 27.02
C PRO A 273 -0.69 -18.58 25.58
N VAL A 274 0.28 -19.23 24.94
CA VAL A 274 0.11 -19.73 23.56
C VAL A 274 -1.06 -20.71 23.48
N LYS A 275 -1.14 -21.69 24.39
CA LYS A 275 -2.24 -22.68 24.40
C LYS A 275 -3.61 -22.04 24.63
N THR A 276 -3.69 -21.15 25.62
CA THR A 276 -4.95 -20.53 26.05
C THR A 276 -5.47 -19.57 24.97
N ASN A 277 -4.58 -18.74 24.42
CA ASN A 277 -4.95 -17.76 23.41
C ASN A 277 -5.26 -18.44 22.09
N LEU A 278 -4.55 -19.51 21.71
CA LEU A 278 -4.87 -20.27 20.51
C LEU A 278 -6.22 -20.99 20.63
N ALA A 279 -6.53 -21.60 21.77
CA ALA A 279 -7.83 -22.22 21.99
C ALA A 279 -8.99 -21.19 21.92
N ALA A 280 -8.77 -20.00 22.47
CA ALA A 280 -9.74 -18.90 22.38
C ALA A 280 -9.92 -18.40 20.93
N ALA A 281 -8.81 -18.23 20.19
CA ALA A 281 -8.84 -17.86 18.78
C ALA A 281 -9.53 -18.92 17.92
N ALA A 282 -9.32 -20.21 18.23
CA ALA A 282 -9.96 -21.32 17.56
C ALA A 282 -11.49 -21.30 17.70
N ALA A 283 -11.99 -21.04 18.90
CA ALA A 283 -13.42 -20.87 19.13
C ALA A 283 -13.98 -19.63 18.41
N ARG A 284 -13.24 -18.50 18.45
CA ARG A 284 -13.70 -17.19 17.94
C ARG A 284 -13.72 -17.10 16.42
N TYR A 285 -12.67 -17.60 15.75
CA TYR A 285 -12.43 -17.38 14.33
C TYR A 285 -12.64 -18.64 13.50
N GLY A 286 -12.29 -19.81 14.05
CA GLY A 286 -12.51 -21.09 13.38
C GLY A 286 -13.83 -21.75 13.75
N GLY A 287 -14.50 -21.33 14.83
CA GLY A 287 -15.60 -22.11 15.41
C GLY A 287 -15.18 -23.53 15.78
N ILE A 288 -13.90 -23.71 16.13
CA ILE A 288 -13.28 -24.98 16.49
C ILE A 288 -13.23 -25.10 18.01
N GLN A 289 -13.64 -26.25 18.56
CA GLN A 289 -13.45 -26.55 19.97
C GLN A 289 -12.06 -27.16 20.18
N ALA A 290 -11.12 -26.33 20.62
CA ALA A 290 -9.75 -26.75 20.91
C ALA A 290 -9.59 -27.13 22.40
N PHE A 291 -9.13 -28.36 22.65
CA PHE A 291 -8.91 -28.88 24.00
C PHE A 291 -7.43 -28.77 24.40
N ASP A 292 -7.12 -28.09 25.52
CA ASP A 292 -5.80 -28.20 26.15
C ASP A 292 -5.60 -29.66 26.59
N SER A 293 -4.72 -30.35 25.88
CA SER A 293 -4.49 -31.79 26.03
C SER A 293 -3.21 -32.09 26.80
N GLY A 294 -2.65 -31.08 27.49
CA GLY A 294 -1.48 -31.22 28.35
C GLY A 294 -0.17 -31.19 27.56
N GLN A 295 0.75 -32.09 27.91
CA GLN A 295 2.09 -32.15 27.34
C GLN A 295 2.19 -33.26 26.30
N ASN A 296 2.73 -32.92 25.13
CA ASN A 296 3.24 -33.88 24.16
C ASN A 296 4.29 -33.15 23.31
N ASN A 297 5.52 -33.67 23.23
CA ASN A 297 6.64 -33.05 22.50
C ASN A 297 7.01 -33.85 21.24
N ALA A 298 6.02 -34.52 20.64
CA ALA A 298 6.21 -35.42 19.50
C ALA A 298 6.17 -34.74 18.12
N SER A 299 6.08 -33.41 18.05
CA SER A 299 6.07 -32.63 16.80
C SER A 299 7.02 -31.43 16.93
N ASP A 300 7.14 -30.60 15.89
CA ASP A 300 8.16 -29.56 15.75
C ASP A 300 8.17 -28.47 16.83
N HIS A 301 7.11 -28.32 17.62
CA HIS A 301 7.10 -27.41 18.77
C HIS A 301 7.97 -27.93 19.93
N GLY A 302 8.20 -29.24 20.03
CA GLY A 302 8.96 -29.87 21.10
C GLY A 302 10.37 -29.28 21.27
N PRO A 303 11.19 -29.21 20.20
CA PRO A 303 12.53 -28.61 20.26
C PRO A 303 12.54 -27.19 20.80
N PHE A 304 11.54 -26.35 20.45
CA PHE A 304 11.42 -24.99 20.97
C PHE A 304 11.24 -24.93 22.49
N TYR A 305 10.43 -25.83 23.06
CA TYR A 305 10.27 -25.90 24.51
C TYR A 305 11.54 -26.38 25.23
N THR A 306 12.31 -27.29 24.62
CA THR A 306 13.52 -27.85 25.24
C THR A 306 14.73 -26.91 25.23
N THR A 307 14.62 -25.74 24.62
CA THR A 307 15.66 -24.71 24.63
C THR A 307 15.87 -24.06 26.00
N THR A 308 16.95 -23.29 26.14
CA THR A 308 17.20 -22.44 27.30
C THR A 308 17.51 -21.01 26.83
N PRO A 309 16.69 -20.00 27.17
CA PRO A 309 15.38 -20.12 27.84
C PRO A 309 14.36 -20.84 26.96
N SER A 310 13.42 -21.56 27.57
CA SER A 310 12.36 -22.27 26.84
C SER A 310 11.42 -21.29 26.15
N VAL A 311 10.93 -21.67 24.97
CA VAL A 311 9.92 -20.92 24.22
C VAL A 311 8.53 -21.50 24.53
N ASP A 312 7.57 -20.63 24.82
CA ASP A 312 6.16 -21.04 24.91
C ASP A 312 5.70 -21.52 23.53
N SER A 313 5.36 -22.79 23.43
CA SER A 313 5.17 -23.46 22.15
C SER A 313 4.16 -24.59 22.28
N CYS A 314 3.37 -24.79 21.22
CA CYS A 314 2.39 -25.87 21.15
C CYS A 314 2.24 -26.43 19.74
N VAL A 315 1.73 -27.65 19.64
CA VAL A 315 1.13 -28.17 18.41
C VAL A 315 -0.38 -27.97 18.45
N PHE A 316 -0.92 -27.51 17.32
CA PHE A 316 -2.33 -27.42 17.03
C PHE A 316 -2.68 -28.47 15.99
N ILE A 317 -3.42 -29.47 16.45
CA ILE A 317 -3.63 -30.72 15.73
C ILE A 317 -5.09 -31.11 15.81
N GLU A 318 -5.59 -31.78 14.79
CA GLU A 318 -6.93 -32.35 14.80
C GLU A 318 -7.16 -33.29 16.00
N TYR A 319 -8.42 -33.41 16.40
CA TYR A 319 -8.74 -34.25 17.56
C TYR A 319 -8.45 -35.74 17.34
N HIS A 320 -8.61 -36.21 16.09
CA HIS A 320 -8.53 -37.61 15.72
C HIS A 320 -7.16 -38.05 15.17
N HIS A 321 -6.07 -37.38 15.47
CA HIS A 321 -4.74 -37.62 14.86
C HIS A 321 -4.08 -38.98 15.11
N SER A 322 -4.35 -39.66 16.23
CA SER A 322 -3.61 -40.90 16.55
C SER A 322 -3.97 -42.07 15.62
N SER A 323 -3.08 -43.06 15.47
CA SER A 323 -3.40 -44.32 14.75
C SER A 323 -4.65 -45.07 15.26
N ALA A 324 -5.07 -44.81 16.50
CA ALA A 324 -6.31 -45.36 17.06
C ALA A 324 -7.58 -44.63 16.57
N THR A 325 -7.45 -43.42 16.02
CA THR A 325 -8.55 -42.52 15.70
C THR A 325 -8.55 -42.04 14.24
N ASN A 326 -7.37 -41.95 13.61
CA ASN A 326 -7.13 -41.76 12.20
C ASN A 326 -6.38 -43.00 11.71
N ILE A 327 -7.10 -43.91 11.06
CA ILE A 327 -6.55 -45.18 10.56
C ILE A 327 -5.69 -45.01 9.30
N TYR A 328 -5.63 -43.79 8.75
CA TYR A 328 -4.87 -43.45 7.55
C TYR A 328 -3.47 -42.92 7.88
N TYR A 329 -3.31 -42.33 9.07
CA TYR A 329 -2.04 -41.86 9.64
C TYR A 329 -0.90 -42.87 9.43
N HIS A 330 0.24 -42.40 8.90
CA HIS A 330 1.43 -43.21 8.59
C HIS A 330 1.19 -44.39 7.64
N THR A 331 0.18 -44.31 6.75
CA THR A 331 -0.10 -45.35 5.76
C THR A 331 -0.12 -44.80 4.33
N VAL A 332 -0.13 -45.71 3.35
CA VAL A 332 -0.37 -45.39 1.93
C VAL A 332 -1.73 -44.74 1.67
N SER A 333 -2.67 -44.85 2.63
CA SER A 333 -4.01 -44.25 2.53
C SER A 333 -4.07 -42.82 3.05
N ASP A 334 -2.97 -42.28 3.58
CA ASP A 334 -2.82 -40.86 3.85
C ASP A 334 -2.61 -40.09 2.54
N SER A 335 -3.64 -40.11 1.69
CA SER A 335 -3.62 -39.65 0.30
C SER A 335 -4.84 -38.80 -0.02
N LEU A 336 -4.67 -37.80 -0.91
CA LEU A 336 -5.77 -36.97 -1.41
C LEU A 336 -6.79 -37.76 -2.24
N ASP A 337 -6.39 -38.90 -2.79
CA ASP A 337 -7.27 -39.81 -3.53
C ASP A 337 -8.34 -40.47 -2.66
N ARG A 338 -8.14 -40.42 -1.33
CA ARG A 338 -9.11 -40.92 -0.38
C ARG A 338 -10.28 -39.96 -0.26
N VAL A 339 -11.35 -40.27 -1.00
CA VAL A 339 -12.61 -39.51 -0.96
C VAL A 339 -13.12 -39.38 0.49
N GLY A 340 -13.35 -38.13 0.91
CA GLY A 340 -13.90 -37.81 2.23
C GLY A 340 -12.91 -37.91 3.39
N TYR A 341 -11.62 -38.05 3.10
CA TYR A 341 -10.58 -38.03 4.13
C TYR A 341 -10.21 -36.60 4.54
N ILE A 342 -9.71 -35.78 3.61
CA ILE A 342 -9.37 -34.39 3.90
C ILE A 342 -10.63 -33.51 3.81
N ASP A 343 -10.98 -32.88 4.92
CA ASP A 343 -11.98 -31.82 5.04
C ASP A 343 -11.30 -30.46 4.89
N HIS A 344 -11.27 -29.94 3.65
CA HIS A 344 -10.67 -28.64 3.35
C HIS A 344 -11.34 -27.47 4.08
N GLU A 345 -12.63 -27.59 4.44
CA GLU A 345 -13.32 -26.53 5.20
C GLU A 345 -12.85 -26.53 6.65
N PHE A 346 -12.72 -27.71 7.27
CA PHE A 346 -12.12 -27.84 8.59
C PHE A 346 -10.68 -27.32 8.61
N ALA A 347 -9.86 -27.71 7.63
CA ALA A 347 -8.49 -27.20 7.50
C ALA A 347 -8.45 -25.67 7.38
N ALA A 348 -9.31 -25.08 6.54
CA ALA A 348 -9.39 -23.62 6.42
C ALA A 348 -9.79 -22.94 7.74
N ARG A 349 -10.70 -23.55 8.51
CA ARG A 349 -11.13 -23.02 9.82
C ARG A 349 -10.04 -23.18 10.89
N MET A 350 -9.27 -24.27 10.87
CA MET A 350 -8.06 -24.44 11.68
C MET A 350 -7.02 -23.37 11.32
N THR A 351 -6.79 -23.12 10.04
CA THR A 351 -5.89 -22.06 9.56
C THR A 351 -6.38 -20.65 9.95
N ALA A 352 -7.68 -20.37 9.83
CA ALA A 352 -8.28 -19.10 10.26
C ALA A 352 -8.13 -18.86 11.78
N SER A 353 -8.14 -19.94 12.57
CA SER A 353 -7.85 -19.90 14.01
C SER A 353 -6.44 -19.37 14.29
N VAL A 354 -5.44 -19.86 13.55
CA VAL A 354 -4.05 -19.42 13.66
C VAL A 354 -3.88 -17.99 13.13
N ALA A 355 -4.55 -17.64 12.02
CA ALA A 355 -4.54 -16.28 11.48
C ALA A 355 -5.10 -15.25 12.49
N GLY A 356 -6.24 -15.56 13.12
CA GLY A 356 -6.83 -14.73 14.16
C GLY A 356 -5.99 -14.66 15.43
N TYR A 357 -5.36 -15.78 15.84
CA TYR A 357 -4.37 -15.79 16.92
C TYR A 357 -3.23 -14.82 16.61
N LEU A 358 -2.61 -14.92 15.43
CA LEU A 358 -1.51 -14.03 15.04
C LEU A 358 -1.97 -12.57 15.01
N ALA A 359 -3.16 -12.27 14.50
CA ALA A 359 -3.66 -10.90 14.46
C ALA A 359 -3.88 -10.29 15.85
N GLU A 360 -4.21 -11.09 16.86
CA GLU A 360 -4.30 -10.62 18.25
C GLU A 360 -2.93 -10.53 18.92
N GLN A 361 -2.13 -11.60 18.82
CA GLN A 361 -0.90 -11.74 19.61
C GLN A 361 0.28 -10.99 18.99
N ALA A 362 0.41 -11.01 17.66
CA ALA A 362 1.36 -10.17 16.92
C ALA A 362 0.83 -8.74 16.70
N GLN A 363 -0.42 -8.48 17.09
CA GLN A 363 -1.12 -7.19 17.05
C GLN A 363 -1.17 -6.62 15.62
N VAL A 364 -2.23 -6.94 14.88
CA VAL A 364 -2.51 -6.27 13.62
C VAL A 364 -2.67 -4.76 13.86
N VAL A 365 -2.00 -3.96 13.05
CA VAL A 365 -2.00 -2.50 13.13
C VAL A 365 -2.58 -1.89 11.85
N PRO A 366 -3.21 -0.71 11.93
CA PRO A 366 -3.67 0.00 10.74
C PRO A 366 -2.49 0.33 9.81
N THR A 367 -2.78 0.42 8.52
CA THR A 367 -1.89 1.01 7.53
C THR A 367 -2.31 2.46 7.30
N VAL A 368 -1.34 3.36 7.23
CA VAL A 368 -1.56 4.81 7.04
C VAL A 368 -0.98 5.26 5.71
N THR A 369 -1.71 6.13 5.01
CA THR A 369 -1.23 6.87 3.85
C THR A 369 -1.52 8.36 3.96
N VAL A 370 -0.90 9.13 3.07
CA VAL A 370 -1.14 10.55 2.90
C VAL A 370 -1.30 10.88 1.42
N ASP A 371 -2.28 11.72 1.11
CA ASP A 371 -2.54 12.25 -0.23
C ASP A 371 -2.79 13.76 -0.13
N ALA A 372 -2.49 14.51 -1.20
CA ALA A 372 -2.89 15.92 -1.30
C ALA A 372 -4.36 15.99 -1.70
N GLN A 373 -5.23 16.31 -0.75
CA GLN A 373 -6.67 16.50 -1.00
C GLN A 373 -6.91 17.80 -1.77
N ASP A 374 -6.13 18.83 -1.41
CA ASP A 374 -5.92 20.03 -2.19
C ASP A 374 -4.41 20.25 -2.30
N ALA A 375 -3.92 20.36 -3.53
CA ALA A 375 -2.50 20.40 -3.84
C ALA A 375 -1.99 21.82 -4.11
N VAL A 376 -2.83 22.85 -4.00
CA VAL A 376 -2.43 24.23 -4.31
C VAL A 376 -2.85 25.18 -3.19
N ALA A 377 -1.90 25.95 -2.68
CA ALA A 377 -2.12 27.10 -1.83
C ALA A 377 -1.71 28.37 -2.60
N SER A 378 -2.16 29.54 -2.17
CA SER A 378 -1.80 30.81 -2.79
C SER A 378 -1.66 31.93 -1.76
N GLU A 379 -0.49 32.56 -1.73
CA GLU A 379 -0.21 33.72 -0.88
C GLU A 379 -1.05 34.93 -1.26
N PHE A 380 -1.34 35.10 -2.55
CA PHE A 380 -2.11 36.23 -3.02
C PHE A 380 -3.59 36.14 -2.65
N SER A 381 -4.23 35.01 -2.96
CA SER A 381 -5.66 34.83 -2.70
C SER A 381 -5.98 34.38 -1.28
N GLY A 382 -4.98 33.87 -0.55
CA GLY A 382 -5.13 33.23 0.76
C GLY A 382 -5.70 31.80 0.68
N ASP A 383 -5.74 31.22 -0.53
CA ASP A 383 -6.18 29.84 -0.75
C ASP A 383 -5.24 28.86 -0.05
N THR A 384 -5.78 27.81 0.58
CA THR A 384 -5.01 26.89 1.42
C THR A 384 -4.97 25.51 0.77
N ALA A 385 -3.79 24.88 0.73
CA ALA A 385 -3.69 23.46 0.39
C ALA A 385 -4.04 22.58 1.60
N SER A 386 -4.29 21.29 1.36
CA SER A 386 -4.57 20.34 2.44
C SER A 386 -4.09 18.92 2.13
N PHE A 387 -3.47 18.30 3.12
CA PHE A 387 -3.09 16.89 3.11
C PHE A 387 -4.11 16.05 3.88
N ALA A 388 -4.55 14.94 3.30
CA ALA A 388 -5.43 13.96 3.93
C ALA A 388 -4.61 12.75 4.36
N PHE A 389 -4.53 12.51 5.66
CA PHE A 389 -3.96 11.29 6.24
C PHE A 389 -5.08 10.27 6.43
N SER A 390 -4.94 9.09 5.85
CA SER A 390 -5.97 8.06 5.81
C SER A 390 -5.49 6.76 6.47
N ARG A 391 -6.43 5.98 7.04
CA ARG A 391 -6.16 4.68 7.65
C ARG A 391 -7.20 3.62 7.26
N ASN A 392 -6.79 2.35 7.22
CA ASN A 392 -7.65 1.21 6.84
C ASN A 392 -8.40 0.57 8.03
N SER A 393 -8.32 1.12 9.23
CA SER A 393 -9.08 0.67 10.40
C SER A 393 -9.43 1.87 11.27
N THR A 394 -10.68 1.95 11.73
CA THR A 394 -11.20 3.12 12.45
C THR A 394 -11.21 2.94 13.97
N ASN A 395 -10.65 1.84 14.48
CA ASN A 395 -10.65 1.55 15.91
C ASN A 395 -9.59 2.38 16.66
N GLY A 396 -10.03 3.08 17.70
CA GLY A 396 -9.20 3.92 18.56
C GLY A 396 -8.72 5.21 17.89
N ASP A 397 -8.21 6.14 18.70
CA ASP A 397 -7.49 7.31 18.19
C ASP A 397 -6.12 6.88 17.68
N LEU A 398 -5.69 7.43 16.54
CA LEU A 398 -4.39 7.14 15.93
C LEU A 398 -3.62 8.42 15.69
N ALA A 399 -2.53 8.62 16.44
CA ALA A 399 -1.57 9.69 16.19
C ALA A 399 -0.61 9.27 15.07
N VAL A 400 -0.65 9.97 13.95
CA VAL A 400 0.21 9.78 12.78
C VAL A 400 1.31 10.83 12.81
N SER A 401 2.56 10.40 12.94
CA SER A 401 3.73 11.27 12.80
C SER A 401 4.13 11.40 11.35
N TYR A 402 4.50 12.59 10.92
CA TYR A 402 4.99 12.85 9.58
C TYR A 402 6.16 13.85 9.58
N ALA A 403 7.06 13.69 8.64
CA ALA A 403 8.10 14.67 8.33
C ALA A 403 7.56 15.71 7.34
N VAL A 404 8.07 16.93 7.44
CA VAL A 404 7.78 18.04 6.51
C VAL A 404 9.05 18.37 5.76
N GLY A 405 8.94 18.59 4.46
CA GLY A 405 10.03 19.05 3.61
C GLY A 405 9.48 19.84 2.42
N GLY A 406 10.26 19.96 1.35
CA GLY A 406 9.92 20.77 0.17
C GLY A 406 10.89 21.92 0.02
N THR A 407 10.54 22.89 -0.82
CA THR A 407 11.34 24.12 -1.02
C THR A 407 10.89 25.25 -0.12
N ALA A 408 9.60 25.28 0.26
CA ALA A 408 9.04 26.30 1.15
C ALA A 408 9.53 26.14 2.59
N THR A 409 9.75 27.26 3.24
CA THR A 409 10.23 27.45 4.61
C THR A 409 9.08 27.65 5.60
N PRO A 410 9.00 26.86 6.68
CA PRO A 410 8.02 27.09 7.75
C PRO A 410 8.18 28.47 8.41
N ASP A 411 7.05 29.13 8.65
CA ASP A 411 6.93 30.50 9.20
C ASP A 411 7.56 31.62 8.34
N GLY A 412 8.07 31.28 7.15
CA GLY A 412 8.33 32.21 6.04
C GLY A 412 7.13 32.20 5.09
N ASP A 413 6.90 31.07 4.43
CA ASP A 413 5.98 30.95 3.29
C ASP A 413 4.64 30.30 3.69
N TYR A 414 4.62 29.58 4.82
CA TYR A 414 3.41 28.99 5.40
C TYR A 414 3.50 28.85 6.92
N SER A 415 2.35 28.79 7.59
CA SER A 415 2.30 28.53 9.04
C SER A 415 2.85 27.13 9.37
N SER A 416 3.83 27.05 10.27
CA SER A 416 4.47 25.78 10.68
C SER A 416 3.47 24.64 10.95
N LEU A 417 3.69 23.49 10.28
CA LEU A 417 2.86 22.30 10.46
C LEU A 417 3.25 21.54 11.76
N PRO A 418 2.29 20.88 12.44
CA PRO A 418 2.52 20.27 13.75
C PRO A 418 3.44 19.03 13.75
N GLY A 419 3.68 18.40 12.60
CA GLY A 419 4.45 17.15 12.48
C GLY A 419 3.74 15.89 13.03
N VAL A 420 2.53 16.06 13.57
CA VAL A 420 1.65 14.99 14.02
C VAL A 420 0.19 15.36 13.74
N VAL A 421 -0.60 14.39 13.28
CA VAL A 421 -2.05 14.52 13.10
C VAL A 421 -2.75 13.35 13.79
N VAL A 422 -3.87 13.61 14.45
CA VAL A 422 -4.64 12.55 15.14
C VAL A 422 -5.89 12.23 14.32
N ILE A 423 -5.97 10.99 13.83
CA ILE A 423 -7.19 10.44 13.26
C ILE A 423 -8.03 9.90 14.43
N SER A 424 -9.15 10.55 14.72
CA SER A 424 -10.01 10.19 15.86
C SER A 424 -10.68 8.82 15.69
N ASN A 425 -11.00 8.17 16.81
CA ASN A 425 -11.78 6.93 16.85
C ASN A 425 -13.06 7.04 16.03
N GLY A 426 -13.32 6.04 15.19
CA GLY A 426 -14.43 6.02 14.23
C GLY A 426 -14.16 6.75 12.91
N ALA A 427 -13.13 7.61 12.82
CA ALA A 427 -12.77 8.30 11.59
C ALA A 427 -11.75 7.53 10.75
N SER A 428 -11.88 7.62 9.42
CA SER A 428 -10.94 7.02 8.45
C SER A 428 -9.87 8.00 7.98
N ASN A 429 -10.03 9.30 8.23
CA ASN A 429 -9.07 10.32 7.82
C ASN A 429 -9.00 11.50 8.80
N ALA A 430 -7.91 12.27 8.69
CA ALA A 430 -7.74 13.59 9.28
C ALA A 430 -6.95 14.47 8.31
N PHE A 431 -7.12 15.78 8.41
CA PHE A 431 -6.57 16.74 7.47
C PHE A 431 -5.56 17.67 8.14
N VAL A 432 -4.51 18.02 7.40
CA VAL A 432 -3.55 19.05 7.77
C VAL A 432 -3.57 20.11 6.68
N ALA A 433 -3.98 21.33 7.04
CA ALA A 433 -3.99 22.46 6.11
C ALA A 433 -2.61 23.10 6.03
N VAL A 434 -2.22 23.52 4.82
CA VAL A 434 -1.07 24.39 4.57
C VAL A 434 -1.63 25.79 4.35
N VAL A 435 -1.45 26.64 5.35
CA VAL A 435 -1.92 28.03 5.32
C VAL A 435 -0.77 28.91 4.85
N PRO A 436 -0.81 29.46 3.62
CA PRO A 436 0.27 30.29 3.11
C PRO A 436 0.37 31.59 3.88
N LEU A 437 1.59 32.12 3.99
CA LEU A 437 1.88 33.41 4.60
C LEU A 437 2.27 34.36 3.49
N ARG A 438 1.43 35.36 3.25
CA ARG A 438 1.74 36.36 2.23
C ARG A 438 2.90 37.24 2.69
N ASP A 439 3.94 37.34 1.86
CA ASP A 439 5.03 38.27 2.08
C ASP A 439 5.28 39.18 0.84
N SER A 440 6.50 39.71 0.69
CA SER A 440 6.90 40.55 -0.46
C SER A 440 8.19 40.07 -1.12
N SER A 441 8.63 38.86 -0.77
CA SER A 441 9.86 38.23 -1.20
C SER A 441 9.59 37.52 -2.53
N PRO A 442 10.30 37.87 -3.62
CA PRO A 442 10.10 37.22 -4.91
C PRO A 442 10.84 35.88 -4.95
N GLU A 443 10.17 34.84 -4.45
CA GLU A 443 10.71 33.49 -4.26
C GLU A 443 10.19 32.49 -5.30
N GLY A 444 9.12 32.86 -6.02
CA GLY A 444 8.50 32.02 -7.03
C GLY A 444 7.62 30.93 -6.42
N ASP A 445 7.05 30.07 -7.26
CA ASP A 445 6.22 28.96 -6.76
C ASP A 445 7.08 27.95 -5.98
N GLU A 446 6.63 27.63 -4.76
CA GLU A 446 7.33 26.72 -3.87
C GLU A 446 6.52 25.46 -3.59
N THR A 447 7.13 24.52 -2.87
CA THR A 447 6.53 23.23 -2.54
C THR A 447 6.60 22.94 -1.04
N VAL A 448 5.51 22.39 -0.51
CA VAL A 448 5.46 21.72 0.79
C VAL A 448 5.23 20.24 0.55
N SER A 449 6.03 19.39 1.17
CA SER A 449 5.89 17.94 1.11
C SER A 449 5.74 17.36 2.51
N VAL A 450 4.91 16.33 2.62
CA VAL A 450 4.74 15.55 3.86
C VAL A 450 5.05 14.09 3.60
N ALA A 451 5.70 13.44 4.56
CA ALA A 451 6.04 12.03 4.50
C ALA A 451 5.65 11.32 5.81
N VAL A 452 4.86 10.25 5.74
CA VAL A 452 4.45 9.47 6.92
C VAL A 452 5.67 8.78 7.52
N ASN A 453 5.92 9.01 8.82
CA ASN A 453 7.00 8.36 9.55
C ASN A 453 6.55 6.97 10.03
N PRO A 454 7.38 5.92 9.91
CA PRO A 454 7.09 4.61 10.49
C PRO A 454 6.92 4.68 12.02
N GLN A 455 5.95 3.95 12.57
CA GLN A 455 5.69 3.87 14.02
C GLN A 455 5.26 2.46 14.44
N PRO A 456 5.49 2.05 15.71
CA PRO A 456 4.96 0.79 16.24
C PRO A 456 3.43 0.62 16.12
N SER A 457 2.68 1.72 16.10
CA SER A 457 1.21 1.72 16.12
C SER A 457 0.55 1.60 14.73
N TYR A 458 1.31 1.72 13.64
CA TYR A 458 0.77 1.62 12.28
C TYR A 458 1.83 1.23 11.23
N GLY A 459 1.41 0.55 10.17
CA GLY A 459 2.20 0.37 8.96
C GLY A 459 2.13 1.59 8.05
N VAL A 460 3.15 1.79 7.22
CA VAL A 460 3.16 2.85 6.19
C VAL A 460 2.74 2.24 4.86
N GLY A 461 1.70 2.78 4.24
CA GLY A 461 1.18 2.32 2.96
C GLY A 461 1.97 2.86 1.75
N ALA A 462 1.57 2.45 0.55
CA ALA A 462 2.26 2.82 -0.69
C ALA A 462 2.29 4.34 -0.94
N HIS A 463 1.23 5.06 -0.57
CA HIS A 463 1.15 6.51 -0.66
C HIS A 463 1.69 7.11 0.66
N ALA A 464 3.01 7.02 0.83
CA ALA A 464 3.68 7.47 2.04
C ALA A 464 4.04 8.97 2.01
N THR A 465 3.96 9.61 0.84
CA THR A 465 4.34 11.01 0.64
C THR A 465 3.32 11.75 -0.21
N ALA A 466 3.14 13.04 0.08
CA ALA A 466 2.27 13.94 -0.68
C ALA A 466 2.92 15.32 -0.80
N ASN A 467 2.61 16.04 -1.87
CA ASN A 467 3.15 17.37 -2.15
C ASN A 467 2.01 18.36 -2.46
N ALA A 468 2.19 19.60 -2.03
CA ALA A 468 1.37 20.75 -2.39
C ALA A 468 2.27 21.90 -2.86
N ALA A 469 1.80 22.70 -3.80
CA ALA A 469 2.47 23.91 -4.26
C ALA A 469 1.93 25.14 -3.54
N ILE A 470 2.80 26.08 -3.17
CA ILE A 470 2.42 27.42 -2.73
C ILE A 470 2.67 28.36 -3.90
N LYS A 471 1.61 29.03 -4.36
CA LYS A 471 1.68 30.07 -5.39
C LYS A 471 2.04 31.40 -4.73
N ASP A 472 3.18 31.93 -5.11
CA ASP A 472 3.65 33.27 -4.73
C ASP A 472 2.69 34.34 -5.30
N VAL A 473 2.82 35.56 -4.81
CA VAL A 473 2.15 36.74 -5.36
C VAL A 473 2.52 36.89 -6.85
N PRO A 474 1.56 37.08 -7.76
CA PRO A 474 1.83 37.00 -9.20
C PRO A 474 2.95 37.92 -9.72
N PHE A 475 3.08 39.15 -9.21
CA PHE A 475 4.19 40.05 -9.54
C PHE A 475 5.52 39.56 -8.99
N ASP A 476 5.51 38.94 -7.81
CA ASP A 476 6.72 38.49 -7.11
C ASP A 476 7.25 37.22 -7.78
N ALA A 477 6.36 36.31 -8.18
CA ALA A 477 6.63 35.22 -9.10
C ALA A 477 7.18 35.69 -10.46
N TRP A 478 6.63 36.78 -11.02
CA TRP A 478 7.14 37.38 -12.25
C TRP A 478 8.54 37.96 -12.04
N ARG A 479 8.79 38.67 -10.93
CA ARG A 479 10.14 39.18 -10.61
C ARG A 479 11.12 38.02 -10.53
N HIS A 480 10.77 36.95 -9.83
CA HIS A 480 11.61 35.76 -9.71
C HIS A 480 11.97 35.15 -11.07
N ALA A 481 11.02 35.11 -12.02
CA ALA A 481 11.24 34.58 -13.36
C ALA A 481 12.15 35.46 -14.24
N HIS A 482 12.18 36.77 -14.00
CA HIS A 482 12.86 37.74 -14.86
C HIS A 482 14.18 38.29 -14.26
N PHE A 483 14.44 38.09 -12.97
CA PHE A 483 15.62 38.62 -12.27
C PHE A 483 16.46 37.53 -11.62
N THR A 484 17.78 37.75 -11.57
CA THR A 484 18.69 36.86 -10.82
C THR A 484 18.53 37.08 -9.32
N ALA A 485 18.93 36.10 -8.50
CA ALA A 485 18.88 36.22 -7.04
C ALA A 485 19.59 37.48 -6.50
N GLU A 486 20.69 37.92 -7.12
CA GLU A 486 21.37 39.16 -6.74
C GLU A 486 20.51 40.40 -7.06
N GLU A 487 19.88 40.43 -8.23
CA GLU A 487 19.04 41.54 -8.67
C GLU A 487 17.72 41.63 -7.90
N LEU A 488 17.18 40.51 -7.41
CA LEU A 488 16.00 40.48 -6.55
C LEU A 488 16.23 41.19 -5.21
N THR A 489 17.48 41.21 -4.72
CA THR A 489 17.85 41.97 -3.52
C THR A 489 18.14 43.45 -3.80
N ASN A 490 18.16 43.87 -5.08
CA ASN A 490 18.44 45.23 -5.50
C ASN A 490 17.16 45.91 -6.03
N SER A 491 16.56 46.76 -5.20
CA SER A 491 15.34 47.50 -5.55
C SER A 491 15.48 48.42 -6.77
N SER A 492 16.70 48.77 -7.17
CA SER A 492 16.96 49.59 -8.36
C SER A 492 16.98 48.78 -9.65
N ALA A 493 17.03 47.45 -9.55
CA ALA A 493 16.96 46.53 -10.69
C ALA A 493 15.57 45.89 -10.80
N SER A 494 15.02 45.38 -9.69
CA SER A 494 13.82 44.54 -9.68
C SER A 494 12.61 45.16 -8.96
N GLY A 495 12.76 46.34 -8.34
CA GLY A 495 11.65 47.00 -7.65
C GLY A 495 10.58 47.53 -8.60
N ASP A 496 9.40 47.88 -8.07
CA ASP A 496 8.23 48.33 -8.84
C ASP A 496 8.52 49.46 -9.84
N PHE A 497 9.39 50.40 -9.44
CA PHE A 497 9.77 51.60 -10.21
C PHE A 497 11.11 51.48 -10.93
N ALA A 498 11.78 50.33 -10.83
CA ALA A 498 13.04 50.11 -11.53
C ALA A 498 12.78 49.95 -13.03
N ASP A 499 13.71 50.48 -13.84
CA ASP A 499 13.70 50.46 -15.30
C ASP A 499 15.12 50.04 -15.76
N PRO A 500 15.41 48.72 -15.71
CA PRO A 500 16.76 48.23 -15.93
C PRO A 500 17.19 48.25 -17.40
N ASP A 501 16.24 48.18 -18.34
CA ASP A 501 16.49 48.25 -19.77
C ASP A 501 16.43 49.69 -20.34
N ARG A 502 15.95 50.65 -19.54
CA ARG A 502 15.97 52.10 -19.77
C ARG A 502 15.10 52.54 -20.94
N ASP A 503 13.99 51.86 -21.16
CA ASP A 503 13.02 52.22 -22.20
C ASP A 503 11.95 53.21 -21.69
N GLY A 504 11.98 53.51 -20.39
CA GLY A 504 11.07 54.43 -19.71
C GLY A 504 9.84 53.76 -19.10
N ALA A 505 9.73 52.43 -19.17
CA ALA A 505 8.69 51.66 -18.51
C ALA A 505 9.24 50.96 -17.25
N PRO A 506 8.70 51.27 -16.06
CA PRO A 506 9.12 50.59 -14.85
C PRO A 506 8.58 49.15 -14.79
N ASN A 507 9.24 48.28 -14.03
CA ASN A 507 8.91 46.85 -13.92
C ASN A 507 7.43 46.55 -13.62
N LEU A 508 6.76 47.33 -12.76
CA LEU A 508 5.33 47.10 -12.48
C LEU A 508 4.45 47.41 -13.70
N LEU A 509 4.85 48.39 -14.53
CA LEU A 509 4.19 48.69 -15.80
C LEU A 509 4.48 47.60 -16.83
N GLU A 510 5.73 47.14 -16.92
CA GLU A 510 6.15 46.02 -17.77
C GLU A 510 5.35 44.76 -17.48
N TYR A 511 5.25 44.37 -16.21
CA TYR A 511 4.44 43.24 -15.74
C TYR A 511 2.96 43.37 -16.14
N ALA A 512 2.36 44.52 -15.86
CA ALA A 512 0.95 44.77 -16.11
C ALA A 512 0.63 44.87 -17.61
N ALA A 513 1.60 45.27 -18.44
CA ALA A 513 1.49 45.37 -19.88
C ALA A 513 1.93 44.11 -20.63
N GLY A 514 2.69 43.21 -19.99
CA GLY A 514 3.18 41.97 -20.59
C GLY A 514 4.47 42.09 -21.40
N SER A 515 5.29 43.09 -21.11
CA SER A 515 6.57 43.31 -21.79
C SER A 515 7.76 42.78 -20.97
N ASP A 516 8.94 42.72 -21.60
CA ASP A 516 10.14 42.11 -21.02
C ASP A 516 10.99 43.20 -20.34
N PRO A 517 11.18 43.14 -19.01
CA PRO A 517 11.91 44.18 -18.30
C PRO A 517 13.41 44.21 -18.64
N ARG A 518 13.91 43.24 -19.41
CA ARG A 518 15.32 43.14 -19.81
C ARG A 518 15.59 43.61 -21.22
N SER A 519 14.55 43.85 -22.01
CA SER A 519 14.69 44.12 -23.44
C SER A 519 13.82 45.31 -23.84
N PRO A 520 14.44 46.44 -24.22
CA PRO A 520 13.71 47.66 -24.54
C PRO A 520 12.61 47.37 -25.55
N ALA A 521 11.38 47.75 -25.22
CA ALA A 521 10.25 47.47 -26.09
C ALA A 521 10.48 48.12 -27.46
N ALA A 522 10.38 47.34 -28.54
CA ALA A 522 10.53 47.85 -29.91
C ALA A 522 9.51 48.96 -30.25
N VAL A 523 8.41 49.01 -29.49
CA VAL A 523 7.40 50.05 -29.55
C VAL A 523 6.98 50.39 -28.11
N PRO A 524 6.83 51.68 -27.72
CA PRO A 524 6.41 52.05 -26.38
C PRO A 524 5.12 51.35 -25.94
N ILE A 525 5.00 51.05 -24.65
CA ILE A 525 3.79 50.44 -24.04
C ILE A 525 2.55 51.30 -24.32
N LEU A 526 2.65 52.62 -24.12
CA LEU A 526 1.57 53.57 -24.40
C LEU A 526 1.78 54.23 -25.76
N ARG A 527 0.87 54.00 -26.70
CA ARG A 527 0.99 54.42 -28.09
C ARG A 527 -0.09 55.43 -28.45
N PRO A 528 0.23 56.72 -28.60
CA PRO A 528 -0.72 57.71 -29.07
C PRO A 528 -1.03 57.52 -30.56
N ALA A 529 -2.28 57.76 -30.95
CA ALA A 529 -2.70 57.78 -32.33
C ALA A 529 -3.82 58.79 -32.55
N LEU A 530 -3.93 59.28 -33.78
CA LEU A 530 -5.07 60.05 -34.26
C LEU A 530 -5.87 59.17 -35.20
N ILE A 531 -7.15 59.01 -34.91
CA ILE A 531 -8.07 58.25 -35.76
C ILE A 531 -9.09 59.20 -36.39
N SER A 532 -9.54 58.88 -37.59
CA SER A 532 -10.60 59.64 -38.26
C SER A 532 -11.96 59.11 -37.81
N MET A 533 -12.78 59.97 -37.20
CA MET A 533 -14.17 59.68 -36.89
C MET A 533 -15.10 60.56 -37.73
N TRP A 534 -16.36 60.14 -37.89
CA TRP A 534 -17.38 60.94 -38.59
C TRP A 534 -17.59 62.34 -37.99
N THR A 535 -17.24 62.51 -36.70
CA THR A 535 -17.35 63.77 -35.94
C THR A 535 -16.07 64.61 -35.96
N GLY A 536 -14.96 64.11 -36.54
CA GLY A 536 -13.65 64.76 -36.54
C GLY A 536 -12.52 63.80 -36.14
N PRO A 537 -11.24 64.23 -36.20
CA PRO A 537 -10.13 63.43 -35.70
C PRO A 537 -10.21 63.28 -34.18
N ALA A 538 -10.11 62.05 -33.69
CA ALA A 538 -10.08 61.76 -32.26
C ALA A 538 -8.69 61.29 -31.83
N PHE A 539 -8.22 61.81 -30.70
CA PHE A 539 -7.01 61.31 -30.05
C PHE A 539 -7.35 60.03 -29.27
N VAL A 540 -6.58 58.99 -29.53
CA VAL A 540 -6.70 57.70 -28.84
C VAL A 540 -5.32 57.26 -28.38
N VAL A 541 -5.29 56.44 -27.34
CA VAL A 541 -4.07 55.73 -26.95
C VAL A 541 -4.33 54.23 -26.98
N TYR A 542 -3.30 53.48 -27.38
CA TYR A 542 -3.28 52.03 -27.33
C TYR A 542 -2.27 51.58 -26.27
N TYR A 543 -2.63 50.58 -25.48
CA TYR A 543 -1.69 49.91 -24.59
C TYR A 543 -2.09 48.45 -24.38
N SER A 544 -1.09 47.61 -24.13
CA SER A 544 -1.30 46.23 -23.74
C SER A 544 -1.66 46.15 -22.25
N ARG A 545 -2.55 45.23 -21.90
CA ARG A 545 -2.92 44.89 -20.54
C ARG A 545 -2.94 43.38 -20.40
N ARG A 546 -2.39 42.85 -19.30
CA ARG A 546 -2.52 41.45 -18.93
C ARG A 546 -3.95 41.12 -18.50
N CYS A 547 -4.51 40.06 -19.07
CA CYS A 547 -5.82 39.54 -18.70
C CYS A 547 -5.74 38.91 -17.30
N GLY A 548 -6.75 39.14 -16.45
CA GLY A 548 -6.81 38.55 -15.10
C GLY A 548 -5.76 39.07 -14.12
N LEU A 549 -5.21 40.27 -14.35
CA LEU A 549 -4.26 40.95 -13.47
C LEU A 549 -4.92 41.26 -12.11
N ALA A 550 -4.75 40.38 -11.14
CA ALA A 550 -5.45 40.47 -9.86
C ALA A 550 -4.68 41.33 -8.83
N ASP A 551 -3.36 41.40 -8.95
CA ASP A 551 -2.44 42.04 -7.99
C ASP A 551 -1.87 43.37 -8.48
N ALA A 552 -2.30 43.86 -9.64
CA ALA A 552 -1.95 45.17 -10.17
C ALA A 552 -3.09 45.75 -11.04
N ALA A 553 -3.09 47.07 -11.23
CA ALA A 553 -4.04 47.78 -12.06
C ALA A 553 -3.34 48.86 -12.90
N LEU A 554 -3.81 49.03 -14.15
CA LEU A 554 -3.35 50.07 -15.05
C LEU A 554 -4.34 51.24 -15.07
N HIS A 555 -3.88 52.42 -14.68
CA HIS A 555 -4.64 53.66 -14.70
C HIS A 555 -4.10 54.59 -15.78
N LEU A 556 -4.94 54.96 -16.73
CA LEU A 556 -4.63 56.04 -17.65
C LEU A 556 -4.78 57.36 -16.89
N GLN A 557 -3.75 58.19 -16.90
CA GLN A 557 -3.76 59.47 -16.20
C GLN A 557 -3.45 60.63 -17.14
N THR A 558 -4.08 61.77 -16.88
CA THR A 558 -3.88 63.01 -17.61
C THR A 558 -3.31 64.12 -16.72
N CYS A 559 -2.52 65.00 -17.31
CA CYS A 559 -2.03 66.20 -16.68
C CYS A 559 -2.04 67.36 -17.69
N GLY A 560 -2.51 68.54 -17.28
CA GLY A 560 -2.50 69.74 -18.12
C GLY A 560 -1.15 70.45 -18.18
N ASN A 561 -0.22 70.16 -17.25
CA ASN A 561 1.10 70.84 -17.18
C ASN A 561 2.16 70.02 -16.43
N LEU A 562 3.27 69.64 -17.06
CA LEU A 562 4.29 68.74 -16.48
C LEU A 562 5.14 69.25 -15.30
N PRO A 563 5.54 70.54 -15.20
CA PRO A 563 6.49 70.96 -14.17
C PRO A 563 5.96 70.90 -12.73
N GLU A 564 4.64 71.03 -12.53
CA GLU A 564 3.99 71.06 -11.20
C GLU A 564 2.55 70.49 -11.21
N GLY A 565 2.09 69.88 -12.30
CA GLY A 565 0.69 69.51 -12.46
C GLY A 565 0.31 68.20 -11.76
N ILE A 566 -0.92 68.18 -11.26
CA ILE A 566 -1.52 67.01 -10.62
C ILE A 566 -1.95 66.03 -11.72
N TRP A 567 -1.43 64.80 -11.65
CA TRP A 567 -1.92 63.70 -12.47
C TRP A 567 -3.28 63.24 -11.95
N THR A 568 -4.26 63.19 -12.84
CA THR A 568 -5.64 62.81 -12.53
C THR A 568 -6.00 61.54 -13.30
N ASP A 569 -6.78 60.65 -12.70
CA ASP A 569 -7.29 59.46 -13.36
C ASP A 569 -8.23 59.87 -14.50
N ALA A 570 -7.96 59.38 -15.71
CA ALA A 570 -8.68 59.72 -16.93
C ALA A 570 -9.86 58.77 -17.20
N SER A 571 -10.08 57.74 -16.38
CA SER A 571 -11.13 56.71 -16.58
C SER A 571 -12.55 57.26 -16.72
N GLY A 572 -12.86 58.44 -16.17
CA GLY A 572 -14.15 59.12 -16.34
C GLY A 572 -14.31 59.89 -17.65
N PHE A 573 -13.23 60.06 -18.43
CA PHE A 573 -13.17 60.89 -19.64
C PHE A 573 -12.78 60.10 -20.90
N VAL A 574 -12.58 58.79 -20.77
CA VAL A 574 -12.18 57.91 -21.87
C VAL A 574 -13.11 56.70 -22.00
N GLU A 575 -13.44 56.35 -23.24
CA GLU A 575 -14.05 55.07 -23.57
C GLU A 575 -12.94 54.06 -23.85
N GLN A 576 -12.89 52.98 -23.07
CA GLN A 576 -11.94 51.89 -23.26
C GLN A 576 -12.60 50.71 -23.96
N THR A 577 -12.00 50.23 -25.03
CA THR A 577 -12.44 49.03 -25.74
C THR A 577 -11.27 48.08 -25.92
N SER A 578 -11.47 46.81 -25.59
CA SER A 578 -10.56 45.75 -25.98
C SER A 578 -10.68 45.54 -27.49
N VAL A 579 -9.60 45.78 -28.23
CA VAL A 579 -9.61 45.72 -29.71
C VAL A 579 -8.93 44.46 -30.25
N GLU A 580 -8.07 43.84 -29.46
CA GLU A 580 -7.44 42.55 -29.73
C GLU A 580 -7.21 41.84 -28.39
N SER A 581 -7.52 40.55 -28.27
CA SER A 581 -7.32 39.81 -27.03
C SER A 581 -6.95 38.36 -27.29
N ASN A 582 -6.06 37.81 -26.47
CA ASN A 582 -5.86 36.38 -26.30
C ASN A 582 -6.10 36.01 -24.82
N GLU A 583 -5.81 34.76 -24.44
CA GLU A 583 -6.04 34.27 -23.07
C GLU A 583 -5.17 34.98 -22.01
N THR A 584 -4.04 35.58 -22.42
CA THR A 584 -3.05 36.17 -21.51
C THR A 584 -3.03 37.70 -21.53
N TYR A 585 -3.29 38.32 -22.67
CA TYR A 585 -3.16 39.76 -22.90
C TYR A 585 -4.25 40.31 -23.82
N GLU A 586 -4.55 41.58 -23.63
CA GLU A 586 -5.41 42.36 -24.52
C GLU A 586 -4.80 43.71 -24.85
N THR A 587 -5.10 44.20 -26.06
CA THR A 587 -4.81 45.57 -26.48
C THR A 587 -6.03 46.44 -26.18
N ILE A 588 -5.85 47.42 -25.32
CA ILE A 588 -6.86 48.41 -24.98
C ILE A 588 -6.68 49.62 -25.89
N ARG A 589 -7.77 50.03 -26.54
CA ARG A 589 -7.91 51.35 -27.16
C ARG A 589 -8.70 52.25 -26.20
N ALA A 590 -8.09 53.33 -25.72
CA ALA A 590 -8.77 54.35 -24.94
C ALA A 590 -8.96 55.61 -25.79
N GLY A 591 -10.20 56.00 -26.06
CA GLY A 591 -10.55 57.22 -26.79
C GLY A 591 -11.13 58.29 -25.88
N PHE A 592 -10.68 59.53 -26.03
CA PHE A 592 -11.15 60.65 -25.22
C PHE A 592 -12.53 61.11 -25.71
N LEU A 593 -13.49 61.21 -24.78
CA LEU A 593 -14.92 61.42 -25.08
C LEU A 593 -15.26 62.88 -25.43
N ASP A 594 -14.56 63.84 -24.83
CA ASP A 594 -14.74 65.27 -25.06
C ASP A 594 -13.53 65.88 -25.77
N PRO A 595 -13.73 66.88 -26.65
CA PRO A 595 -12.66 67.79 -27.05
C PRO A 595 -12.10 68.47 -25.79
N LEU A 596 -10.81 68.28 -25.52
CA LEU A 596 -10.14 68.88 -24.37
C LEU A 596 -9.88 70.37 -24.64
N ASP A 597 -10.93 71.19 -24.56
CA ASP A 597 -10.93 72.55 -25.14
C ASP A 597 -10.35 73.68 -24.26
N ASP A 598 -9.76 73.39 -23.09
CA ASP A 598 -9.31 74.46 -22.18
C ASP A 598 -7.78 74.46 -21.87
N ALA A 599 -7.01 73.49 -22.36
CA ALA A 599 -5.57 73.40 -22.12
C ALA A 599 -4.77 73.40 -23.44
N PRO A 600 -3.76 74.29 -23.62
CA PRO A 600 -2.96 74.31 -24.85
C PRO A 600 -2.09 73.06 -25.05
N ARG A 601 -2.00 72.19 -24.02
CA ARG A 601 -1.26 70.92 -24.02
C ARG A 601 -1.94 69.94 -23.05
N LEU A 602 -1.98 68.66 -23.43
CA LEU A 602 -2.37 67.55 -22.57
C LEU A 602 -1.25 66.53 -22.53
N PHE A 603 -0.90 66.08 -21.33
CA PHE A 603 0.05 64.99 -21.11
C PHE A 603 -0.72 63.76 -20.63
N VAL A 604 -0.36 62.61 -21.17
CA VAL A 604 -1.01 61.33 -20.86
C VAL A 604 0.08 60.35 -20.43
N ARG A 605 -0.18 59.59 -19.38
CA ARG A 605 0.67 58.47 -18.96
C ARG A 605 -0.19 57.26 -18.58
N LEU A 606 0.42 56.09 -18.65
CA LEU A 606 -0.12 54.87 -18.10
C LEU A 606 0.60 54.62 -16.77
N HIS A 607 -0.15 54.49 -15.69
CA HIS A 607 0.37 54.32 -14.34
C HIS A 607 -0.07 52.97 -13.79
N ALA A 608 0.88 52.09 -13.52
CA ALA A 608 0.62 50.83 -12.87
C ALA A 608 0.64 51.01 -11.34
N ILE A 609 -0.33 50.42 -10.65
CA ILE A 609 -0.41 50.42 -9.18
C ILE A 609 -0.69 49.01 -8.68
N ARG A 610 -0.18 48.65 -7.51
CA ARG A 610 -0.54 47.43 -6.77
C ARG A 610 -1.06 47.78 -5.36
N PRO A 611 -1.96 46.95 -4.77
CA PRO A 611 -2.55 47.19 -3.44
C PRO A 611 -1.56 47.18 -2.29
#